data_AF-A0AAD1H249-F1
#
_entry.id   AF-A0AAD1H249-F1
#
_cell.length_a   1.000
_cell.length_b   1.000
_cell.length_c   1.000
_cell.angle_alpha   90.00
_cell.angle_beta   90.00
_cell.angle_gamma   90.00
#
_symmetry.space_group_name_H-M   'P 1'
#
loop_
_entity.id
_entity.type
_entity.pdbx_description
1 polymer ?
#
loop_
_entity_poly.entity_id
_entity_poly.type
_entity_poly.pdbx_seq_one_letter_code
_entity_poly.pdbx_strand_id
1 'polypeptide(L)'
;MTVTVIDGTPDLSGRRHVLSGSDAVVLRYGNDTWVIRQGRRSRIDAANRAVLLPLGLTPEQVKQASPMSRALYDALPVGPELAVPKVPDAGKPANFPGAPAPVGAVLVTPQISGPQQYSVVLPDGVQTISPIVAQILQNAGTPAGSMPVVVAPATLARMPVVHGLDLSAYPDSPLNVVNMKENPATCWWWEKTAGEERARTQVVSGPTVPIATSDTNKVVSLVKADNTGREADRVYYGPNYANFVVVTGNDPAASTAESLWLLSKSGVRFGVDNSREARTALGLTSTPSPAPWVALRLLAPGPMLSRADALVRHDTLPTDTNPAELAVPK
;
A
#
# COMPACT_ATOMS: atom_id res chain seq x y z
N MET A 1 -14.66 6.67 10.25
CA MET A 1 -13.54 5.72 10.39
C MET A 1 -12.45 6.40 11.16
N THR A 2 -11.88 5.74 12.16
CA THR A 2 -10.84 6.36 12.98
C THR A 2 -9.47 6.17 12.34
N VAL A 3 -8.73 7.27 12.17
CA VAL A 3 -7.35 7.32 11.69
C VAL A 3 -6.42 7.59 12.86
N THR A 4 -5.43 6.72 13.04
CA THR A 4 -4.37 6.91 14.03
C THR A 4 -3.03 7.07 13.32
N VAL A 5 -2.29 8.13 13.60
CA VAL A 5 -0.88 8.26 13.20
C VAL A 5 -0.01 7.71 14.33
N ILE A 6 0.91 6.82 13.98
CA ILE A 6 1.85 6.18 14.89
C ILE A 6 3.26 6.52 14.42
N ASP A 7 4.07 7.10 15.30
CA ASP A 7 5.52 7.20 15.11
C ASP A 7 6.22 6.35 16.18
N GLY A 8 6.95 5.35 15.73
CA GLY A 8 7.56 4.31 16.55
C GLY A 8 7.43 2.93 15.92
N THR A 9 8.08 1.95 16.54
CA THR A 9 8.04 0.55 16.08
C THR A 9 6.67 -0.08 16.36
N PRO A 10 6.03 -0.73 15.37
CA PRO A 10 4.75 -1.39 15.59
C PRO A 10 4.89 -2.60 16.52
N ASP A 11 3.95 -2.74 17.46
CA ASP A 11 3.80 -3.97 18.24
C ASP A 11 3.03 -5.02 17.43
N LEU A 12 3.74 -6.06 17.00
CA LEU A 12 3.21 -7.19 16.22
C LEU A 12 2.84 -8.40 17.10
N SER A 13 2.75 -8.22 18.42
CA SER A 13 2.29 -9.30 19.29
C SER A 13 0.79 -9.60 19.13
N GLY A 14 0.37 -10.80 19.52
CA GLY A 14 -1.03 -11.24 19.43
C GLY A 14 -1.42 -11.61 18.00
N ARG A 15 -2.59 -11.16 17.54
CA ARG A 15 -3.12 -11.45 16.18
C ARG A 15 -2.73 -10.42 15.12
N ARG A 16 -1.88 -9.46 15.48
CA ARG A 16 -1.38 -8.44 14.54
C ARG A 16 -0.25 -9.04 13.72
N HIS A 17 -0.29 -8.88 12.40
CA HIS A 17 0.73 -9.42 11.53
C HIS A 17 0.90 -8.56 10.29
N VAL A 18 2.12 -8.58 9.74
CA VAL A 18 2.40 -8.00 8.42
C VAL A 18 1.79 -8.92 7.37
N LEU A 19 1.02 -8.35 6.44
CA LEU A 19 0.51 -9.10 5.29
C LEU A 19 1.66 -9.56 4.41
N SER A 20 1.75 -10.86 4.17
CA SER A 20 2.86 -11.46 3.42
C SER A 20 2.36 -12.53 2.45
N GLY A 21 3.16 -12.90 1.45
CA GLY A 21 2.81 -13.97 0.52
C GLY A 21 1.47 -13.73 -0.19
N SER A 22 0.47 -14.52 0.18
CA SER A 22 -0.89 -14.51 -0.38
C SER A 22 -1.91 -13.74 0.46
N ASP A 23 -1.50 -13.21 1.61
CA ASP A 23 -2.38 -12.44 2.48
C ASP A 23 -2.81 -11.15 1.79
N ALA A 24 -4.10 -10.84 1.92
CA ALA A 24 -4.65 -9.63 1.36
C ALA A 24 -5.81 -9.10 2.20
N VAL A 25 -6.03 -7.79 2.11
CA VAL A 25 -7.25 -7.15 2.62
C VAL A 25 -8.01 -6.58 1.44
N VAL A 26 -9.32 -6.81 1.38
CA VAL A 26 -10.22 -6.22 0.38
C VAL A 26 -10.97 -5.06 1.00
N LEU A 27 -10.69 -3.84 0.55
CA LEU A 27 -11.29 -2.59 1.05
C LEU A 27 -11.91 -1.78 -0.09
N ARG A 28 -12.92 -0.97 0.21
CA ARG A 28 -13.50 0.01 -0.74
C ARG A 28 -13.13 1.44 -0.39
N TYR A 29 -12.99 2.26 -1.42
CA TYR A 29 -12.91 3.71 -1.29
C TYR A 29 -13.71 4.38 -2.42
N GLY A 30 -14.66 5.25 -2.07
CA GLY A 30 -15.64 5.75 -3.03
C GLY A 30 -16.44 4.61 -3.64
N ASN A 31 -16.46 4.55 -4.98
CA ASN A 31 -17.16 3.51 -5.75
C ASN A 31 -16.26 2.32 -6.13
N ASP A 32 -14.98 2.36 -5.76
CA ASP A 32 -14.00 1.36 -6.17
C ASP A 32 -13.63 0.41 -5.03
N THR A 33 -13.44 -0.86 -5.38
CA THR A 33 -12.89 -1.88 -4.47
C THR A 33 -11.45 -2.21 -4.85
N TRP A 34 -10.64 -2.45 -3.83
CA TRP A 34 -9.20 -2.61 -3.92
C TRP A 34 -8.75 -3.84 -3.14
N VAL A 35 -7.86 -4.63 -3.74
CA VAL A 35 -7.08 -5.64 -3.05
C VAL A 35 -5.77 -5.00 -2.59
N ILE A 36 -5.51 -5.07 -1.29
CA ILE A 36 -4.32 -4.51 -0.65
C ILE A 36 -3.37 -5.65 -0.34
N ARG A 37 -2.18 -5.62 -0.96
CA ARG A 37 -1.16 -6.65 -0.83
C ARG A 37 0.22 -6.05 -1.13
N GLN A 38 1.27 -6.55 -0.48
CA GLN A 38 2.66 -6.12 -0.72
C GLN A 38 2.84 -4.58 -0.69
N GLY A 39 2.18 -3.91 0.26
CA GLY A 39 2.31 -2.46 0.41
C GLY A 39 1.57 -1.61 -0.63
N ARG A 40 0.83 -2.19 -1.59
CA ARG A 40 0.12 -1.48 -2.66
C ARG A 40 -1.37 -1.84 -2.72
N ARG A 41 -2.14 -1.01 -3.40
CA ARG A 41 -3.55 -1.29 -3.75
C ARG A 41 -3.68 -1.59 -5.25
N SER A 42 -4.34 -2.69 -5.59
CA SER A 42 -4.72 -3.02 -6.97
C SER A 42 -6.24 -3.02 -7.06
N ARG A 43 -6.80 -2.29 -8.03
CA ARG A 43 -8.26 -2.24 -8.23
C ARG A 43 -8.77 -3.63 -8.62
N ILE A 44 -10.00 -3.95 -8.20
CA ILE A 44 -10.69 -5.19 -8.56
C ILE A 44 -12.16 -4.92 -8.88
N ASP A 45 -12.66 -5.54 -9.94
CA ASP A 45 -14.07 -5.45 -10.33
C ASP A 45 -14.85 -6.70 -9.86
N ALA A 46 -15.94 -6.47 -9.13
CA ALA A 46 -16.84 -7.51 -8.65
C ALA A 46 -17.59 -8.25 -9.78
N ALA A 47 -17.69 -7.66 -10.97
CA ALA A 47 -18.34 -8.29 -12.12
C ALA A 47 -17.41 -9.30 -12.84
N ASN A 48 -16.09 -9.19 -12.67
CA ASN A 48 -15.11 -9.97 -13.41
C ASN A 48 -14.87 -11.35 -12.78
N ARG A 49 -15.82 -12.26 -12.93
CA ARG A 49 -15.75 -13.63 -12.38
C ARG A 49 -14.52 -14.42 -12.85
N ALA A 50 -14.03 -14.15 -14.07
CA ALA A 50 -12.83 -14.80 -14.59
C ALA A 50 -11.59 -14.50 -13.74
N VAL A 51 -11.52 -13.30 -13.16
CA VAL A 51 -10.46 -12.88 -12.24
C VAL A 51 -10.75 -13.30 -10.80
N LEU A 52 -11.99 -13.19 -10.33
CA LEU A 52 -12.34 -13.48 -8.94
C LEU A 52 -12.15 -14.96 -8.57
N LEU A 53 -12.56 -15.89 -9.45
CA LEU A 53 -12.53 -17.32 -9.16
C LEU A 53 -11.12 -17.83 -8.84
N PRO A 54 -10.08 -17.55 -9.64
CA PRO A 54 -8.72 -18.01 -9.33
C PRO A 54 -8.13 -17.33 -8.10
N LEU A 55 -8.50 -16.06 -7.85
CA LEU A 55 -8.06 -15.34 -6.66
C LEU A 55 -8.71 -15.85 -5.36
N GLY A 56 -9.74 -16.70 -5.43
CA GLY A 56 -10.48 -17.16 -4.27
C GLY A 56 -11.44 -16.11 -3.71
N LEU A 57 -11.90 -15.18 -4.56
CA LEU A 57 -12.83 -14.11 -4.19
C LEU A 57 -14.24 -14.37 -4.74
N THR A 58 -15.25 -13.94 -4.00
CA THR A 58 -16.63 -13.88 -4.49
C THR A 58 -17.05 -12.45 -4.86
N PRO A 59 -17.98 -12.26 -5.81
CA PRO A 59 -18.56 -10.94 -6.09
C PRO A 59 -19.10 -10.24 -4.84
N GLU A 60 -19.69 -10.99 -3.92
CA GLU A 60 -20.27 -10.49 -2.68
C GLU A 60 -19.19 -9.95 -1.74
N GLN A 61 -18.05 -10.65 -1.60
CA GLN A 61 -16.91 -10.17 -0.81
C GLN A 61 -16.38 -8.84 -1.35
N VAL A 62 -16.32 -8.68 -2.68
CA VAL A 62 -15.84 -7.44 -3.32
C VAL A 62 -16.86 -6.30 -3.18
N LYS A 63 -18.15 -6.57 -3.36
CA LYS A 63 -19.22 -5.57 -3.22
C LYS A 63 -19.42 -5.11 -1.78
N GLN A 64 -19.26 -6.02 -0.83
CA GLN A 64 -19.48 -5.76 0.61
C GLN A 64 -18.16 -5.47 1.35
N ALA A 65 -17.07 -5.22 0.64
CA ALA A 65 -15.78 -4.87 1.22
C ALA A 65 -15.92 -3.76 2.27
N SER A 66 -15.14 -3.83 3.34
CA SER A 66 -15.11 -2.77 4.34
C SER A 66 -14.60 -1.46 3.72
N PRO A 67 -15.12 -0.28 4.12
CA PRO A 67 -14.52 0.96 3.64
C PRO A 67 -13.07 1.11 4.15
N MET A 68 -12.29 1.98 3.52
CA MET A 68 -11.03 2.48 4.08
C MET A 68 -11.07 3.98 4.26
N SER A 69 -10.24 4.50 5.16
CA SER A 69 -10.07 5.94 5.33
C SER A 69 -9.37 6.55 4.11
N ARG A 70 -9.59 7.85 3.88
CA ARG A 70 -8.82 8.60 2.87
C ARG A 70 -7.32 8.57 3.15
N ALA A 71 -6.93 8.63 4.41
CA ALA A 71 -5.54 8.52 4.84
C ALA A 71 -4.89 7.21 4.38
N LEU A 72 -5.53 6.06 4.63
CA LEU A 72 -5.02 4.75 4.21
C LEU A 72 -5.04 4.62 2.69
N TYR A 73 -6.09 5.12 2.03
CA TYR A 73 -6.14 5.21 0.58
C TYR A 73 -4.89 5.97 0.10
N ASP A 74 -4.75 7.26 0.38
CA ASP A 74 -3.65 8.08 -0.12
C ASP A 74 -2.24 7.54 0.22
N ALA A 75 -2.08 6.80 1.33
CA ALA A 75 -0.82 6.18 1.73
C ALA A 75 -0.43 4.94 0.91
N LEU A 76 -1.40 4.17 0.42
CA LEU A 76 -1.15 2.97 -0.37
C LEU A 76 -0.89 3.34 -1.85
N PRO A 77 0.31 3.07 -2.38
CA PRO A 77 0.60 3.27 -3.79
C PRO A 77 -0.35 2.48 -4.69
N VAL A 78 -0.74 3.09 -5.80
CA VAL A 78 -1.56 2.44 -6.82
C VAL A 78 -0.69 1.47 -7.62
N GLY A 79 -1.13 0.22 -7.68
CA GLY A 79 -0.54 -0.78 -8.57
C GLY A 79 -1.45 -1.09 -9.78
N PRO A 80 -0.93 -1.81 -10.79
CA PRO A 80 -1.75 -2.36 -11.86
C PRO A 80 -3.00 -3.08 -11.35
N GLU A 81 -4.09 -2.95 -12.10
CA GLU A 81 -5.39 -3.53 -11.82
C GLU A 81 -5.36 -5.06 -11.90
N LEU A 82 -6.14 -5.73 -11.04
CA LEU A 82 -6.41 -7.16 -11.14
C LEU A 82 -7.54 -7.36 -12.15
N ALA A 83 -7.16 -7.45 -13.43
CA ALA A 83 -8.06 -7.65 -14.55
C ALA A 83 -7.69 -8.94 -15.31
N VAL A 84 -8.35 -9.23 -16.43
CA VAL A 84 -7.84 -10.23 -17.36
C VAL A 84 -6.62 -9.62 -18.06
N PRO A 85 -5.43 -10.24 -18.03
CA PRO A 85 -4.27 -9.72 -18.73
C PRO A 85 -4.58 -9.55 -20.22
N LYS A 86 -4.35 -8.36 -20.75
CA LYS A 86 -4.54 -8.09 -22.18
C LYS A 86 -3.38 -8.71 -22.96
N VAL A 87 -3.64 -9.80 -23.66
CA VAL A 87 -2.70 -10.41 -24.60
C VAL A 87 -2.83 -9.73 -25.97
N PRO A 88 -1.80 -9.03 -26.47
CA PRO A 88 -1.82 -8.46 -27.81
C PRO A 88 -2.00 -9.55 -28.86
N ASP A 89 -2.77 -9.28 -29.91
CA ASP A 89 -2.97 -10.21 -31.05
C ASP A 89 -3.51 -11.61 -30.68
N ALA A 90 -4.21 -11.73 -29.56
CA ALA A 90 -4.81 -12.99 -29.12
C ALA A 90 -5.63 -13.68 -30.23
N GLY A 91 -5.37 -14.96 -30.47
CA GLY A 91 -6.00 -15.78 -31.51
C GLY A 91 -5.29 -15.75 -32.87
N LYS A 92 -4.36 -14.82 -33.11
CA LYS A 92 -3.54 -14.83 -34.32
C LYS A 92 -2.42 -15.88 -34.23
N PRO A 93 -1.88 -16.36 -35.38
CA PRO A 93 -0.65 -17.13 -35.38
C PRO A 93 0.50 -16.35 -34.73
N ALA A 94 1.36 -17.05 -33.99
CA ALA A 94 2.59 -16.44 -33.47
C ALA A 94 3.65 -16.33 -34.57
N ASN A 95 4.57 -15.38 -34.41
CA ASN A 95 5.59 -15.03 -35.41
C ASN A 95 6.88 -15.85 -35.27
N PHE A 96 6.98 -16.74 -34.27
CA PHE A 96 8.16 -17.56 -34.04
C PHE A 96 7.99 -19.00 -34.57
N PRO A 97 9.07 -19.63 -35.08
CA PRO A 97 9.01 -20.98 -35.64
C PRO A 97 8.56 -22.02 -34.62
N GLY A 98 7.69 -22.95 -35.06
CA GLY A 98 7.28 -24.10 -34.24
C GLY A 98 6.34 -23.77 -33.09
N ALA A 99 5.65 -22.63 -33.13
CA ALA A 99 4.64 -22.27 -32.15
C ALA A 99 3.56 -23.37 -32.05
N PRO A 100 3.29 -23.92 -30.84
CA PRO A 100 2.38 -25.06 -30.66
C PRO A 100 0.91 -24.65 -30.71
N ALA A 101 0.62 -23.35 -30.61
CA ALA A 101 -0.72 -22.78 -30.52
C ALA A 101 -0.71 -21.28 -30.91
N PRO A 102 -1.88 -20.68 -31.18
CA PRO A 102 -2.01 -19.24 -31.43
C PRO A 102 -1.62 -18.37 -30.22
N VAL A 103 -1.39 -17.09 -30.48
CA VAL A 103 -1.13 -16.08 -29.44
C VAL A 103 -2.26 -16.05 -28.42
N GLY A 104 -1.92 -15.98 -27.13
CA GLY A 104 -2.82 -16.04 -25.98
C GLY A 104 -3.09 -17.45 -25.46
N ALA A 105 -2.76 -18.51 -26.21
CA ALA A 105 -2.95 -19.86 -25.72
C ALA A 105 -2.08 -20.15 -24.50
N VAL A 106 -2.64 -20.86 -23.52
CA VAL A 106 -1.92 -21.31 -22.32
C VAL A 106 -1.27 -22.66 -22.61
N LEU A 107 0.03 -22.74 -22.35
CA LEU A 107 0.82 -23.96 -22.42
C LEU A 107 0.99 -24.54 -21.02
N VAL A 108 0.85 -25.85 -20.92
CA VAL A 108 1.06 -26.62 -19.69
C VAL A 108 2.26 -27.53 -19.88
N THR A 109 3.26 -27.40 -19.03
CA THR A 109 4.49 -28.19 -19.10
C THR A 109 4.60 -29.06 -17.85
N PRO A 110 4.52 -30.40 -17.97
CA PRO A 110 4.72 -31.31 -16.86
C PRO A 110 6.12 -31.17 -16.26
N GLN A 111 6.23 -31.24 -14.93
CA GLN A 111 7.49 -31.22 -14.20
C GLN A 111 7.79 -32.58 -13.59
N ILE A 112 9.07 -32.92 -13.43
CA ILE A 112 9.52 -34.19 -12.82
C ILE A 112 9.08 -34.27 -11.36
N SER A 113 9.13 -33.14 -10.66
CA SER A 113 8.60 -32.98 -9.31
C SER A 113 8.03 -31.56 -9.16
N GLY A 114 6.98 -31.43 -8.36
CA GLY A 114 6.32 -30.15 -8.11
C GLY A 114 5.17 -29.82 -9.07
N PRO A 115 4.62 -28.59 -8.98
CA PRO A 115 3.48 -28.17 -9.80
C PRO A 115 3.85 -28.05 -11.27
N GLN A 116 2.85 -28.17 -12.14
CA GLN A 116 3.01 -27.91 -13.57
C GLN A 116 3.50 -26.47 -13.81
N GLN A 117 4.31 -26.28 -14.84
CA GLN A 117 4.71 -24.95 -15.30
C GLN A 117 3.72 -24.46 -16.35
N TYR A 118 3.26 -23.22 -16.20
CA TYR A 118 2.36 -22.58 -17.14
C TYR A 118 3.10 -21.50 -17.93
N SER A 119 2.80 -21.37 -19.21
CA SER A 119 3.28 -20.29 -20.06
C SER A 119 2.17 -19.79 -20.96
N VAL A 120 2.23 -18.54 -21.41
CA VAL A 120 1.33 -18.00 -22.43
C VAL A 120 2.11 -17.74 -23.71
N VAL A 121 1.52 -18.07 -24.85
CA VAL A 121 2.07 -17.72 -26.16
C VAL A 121 1.85 -16.23 -26.40
N LEU A 122 2.92 -15.51 -26.72
CA LEU A 122 2.93 -14.12 -27.15
C LEU A 122 3.38 -14.03 -28.62
N PRO A 123 3.25 -12.88 -29.31
CA PRO A 123 3.58 -12.78 -30.73
C PRO A 123 4.98 -13.29 -31.09
N ASP A 124 5.99 -12.97 -30.27
CA ASP A 124 7.39 -13.25 -30.59
C ASP A 124 8.04 -14.30 -29.68
N GLY A 125 7.25 -14.98 -28.84
CA GLY A 125 7.76 -16.02 -27.95
C GLY A 125 6.75 -16.47 -26.90
N VAL A 126 7.25 -17.03 -25.80
CA VAL A 126 6.43 -17.44 -24.65
C VAL A 126 6.85 -16.68 -23.40
N GLN A 127 5.88 -16.46 -22.50
CA GLN A 127 6.14 -15.89 -21.18
C GLN A 127 5.64 -16.88 -20.12
N THR A 128 6.49 -17.19 -19.13
CA THR A 128 6.05 -17.98 -17.96
C THR A 128 5.07 -17.17 -17.12
N ILE A 129 4.00 -17.82 -16.67
CA ILE A 129 2.90 -17.21 -15.92
C ILE A 129 2.58 -18.03 -14.66
N SER A 130 1.99 -17.39 -13.65
CA SER A 130 1.51 -18.10 -12.47
C SER A 130 0.28 -18.95 -12.79
N PRO A 131 -0.03 -19.99 -11.98
CA PRO A 131 -1.27 -20.76 -12.12
C PRO A 131 -2.52 -19.87 -12.06
N ILE A 132 -2.47 -18.78 -11.29
CA ILE A 132 -3.55 -17.79 -11.19
C ILE A 132 -3.76 -17.12 -12.55
N VAL A 133 -2.71 -16.58 -13.14
CA VAL A 133 -2.80 -15.92 -14.46
C VAL A 133 -3.27 -16.91 -15.54
N ALA A 134 -2.76 -18.14 -15.52
CA ALA A 134 -3.18 -19.19 -16.45
C ALA A 134 -4.68 -19.48 -16.33
N GLN A 135 -5.18 -19.64 -15.10
CA GLN A 135 -6.60 -19.88 -14.86
C GLN A 135 -7.46 -18.66 -15.20
N ILE A 136 -6.98 -17.43 -14.97
CA ILE A 136 -7.69 -16.20 -15.38
C ILE A 136 -7.87 -16.16 -16.90
N LEU A 137 -6.80 -16.40 -17.66
CA LEU A 137 -6.85 -16.43 -19.14
C LEU A 137 -7.79 -17.51 -19.65
N GLN A 138 -7.79 -18.69 -19.01
CA GLN A 138 -8.70 -19.79 -19.34
C GLN A 138 -10.16 -19.45 -19.02
N ASN A 139 -10.45 -18.90 -17.84
CA ASN A 139 -11.79 -18.50 -17.46
C ASN A 139 -12.33 -17.36 -18.33
N ALA A 140 -11.44 -16.48 -18.81
CA ALA A 140 -11.78 -15.42 -19.74
C ALA A 140 -11.96 -15.90 -21.18
N GLY A 141 -11.57 -17.16 -21.49
CA GLY A 141 -11.58 -17.70 -22.84
C GLY A 141 -10.64 -16.93 -23.77
N THR A 142 -9.39 -16.69 -23.36
CA THR A 142 -8.39 -15.96 -24.16
C THR A 142 -7.37 -16.92 -24.78
N PRO A 143 -7.34 -17.13 -26.11
CA PRO A 143 -8.36 -16.76 -27.10
C PRO A 143 -9.60 -17.66 -27.03
N ALA A 144 -10.69 -17.22 -27.66
CA ALA A 144 -11.98 -17.89 -27.56
C ALA A 144 -11.91 -19.36 -28.00
N GLY A 145 -12.44 -20.26 -27.18
CA GLY A 145 -12.45 -21.71 -27.45
C GLY A 145 -11.09 -22.39 -27.35
N SER A 146 -10.03 -21.69 -26.90
CA SER A 146 -8.73 -22.33 -26.67
C SER A 146 -8.76 -23.20 -25.43
N MET A 147 -8.16 -24.39 -25.56
CA MET A 147 -7.86 -25.27 -24.45
C MET A 147 -6.36 -25.18 -24.12
N PRO A 148 -5.95 -25.44 -22.87
CA PRO A 148 -4.53 -25.48 -22.53
C PRO A 148 -3.83 -26.58 -23.36
N VAL A 149 -2.67 -26.26 -23.91
CA VAL A 149 -1.89 -27.19 -24.73
C VAL A 149 -0.76 -27.77 -23.89
N VAL A 150 -0.72 -29.09 -23.77
CA VAL A 150 0.37 -29.77 -23.07
C VAL A 150 1.59 -29.83 -23.97
N VAL A 151 2.73 -29.31 -23.51
CA VAL A 151 4.00 -29.33 -24.23
C VAL A 151 5.07 -30.01 -23.41
N ALA A 152 5.97 -30.75 -24.09
CA ALA A 152 7.10 -31.38 -23.43
C ALA A 152 8.13 -30.31 -22.99
N PRO A 153 8.84 -30.50 -21.86
CA PRO A 153 9.86 -29.56 -21.39
C PRO A 153 10.92 -29.21 -22.44
N ALA A 154 11.38 -30.20 -23.21
CA ALA A 154 12.36 -30.01 -24.28
C ALA A 154 11.84 -29.13 -25.43
N THR A 155 10.53 -29.14 -25.69
CA THR A 155 9.90 -28.28 -26.70
C THR A 155 9.79 -26.85 -26.20
N LEU A 156 9.34 -26.66 -24.95
CA LEU A 156 9.26 -25.33 -24.33
C LEU A 156 10.64 -24.65 -24.28
N ALA A 157 11.69 -25.40 -23.92
CA ALA A 157 13.06 -24.88 -23.80
C ALA A 157 13.66 -24.34 -25.12
N ARG A 158 13.08 -24.68 -26.28
CA ARG A 158 13.51 -24.18 -27.59
C ARG A 158 12.75 -22.94 -28.04
N MET A 159 11.69 -22.55 -27.34
CA MET A 159 10.88 -21.38 -27.70
C MET A 159 11.56 -20.10 -27.20
N PRO A 160 11.49 -18.99 -27.96
CA PRO A 160 11.97 -17.69 -27.48
C PRO A 160 11.22 -17.27 -26.22
N VAL A 161 11.93 -16.75 -25.21
CA VAL A 161 11.31 -16.21 -23.99
C VAL A 161 11.20 -14.70 -24.10
N VAL A 162 10.00 -14.18 -23.84
CA VAL A 162 9.70 -12.75 -23.90
C VAL A 162 8.96 -12.30 -22.63
N HIS A 163 9.00 -11.00 -22.35
CA HIS A 163 8.31 -10.37 -21.22
C HIS A 163 7.38 -9.26 -21.73
N GLY A 164 6.25 -9.67 -22.31
CA GLY A 164 5.27 -8.74 -22.90
C GLY A 164 4.09 -8.38 -22.00
N LEU A 165 3.82 -9.18 -20.96
CA LEU A 165 2.75 -8.92 -19.99
C LEU A 165 3.33 -8.44 -18.66
N ASP A 166 2.78 -7.34 -18.12
CA ASP A 166 2.98 -6.96 -16.72
C ASP A 166 2.11 -7.83 -15.82
N LEU A 167 2.77 -8.70 -15.07
CA LEU A 167 2.12 -9.65 -14.16
C LEU A 167 2.31 -9.28 -12.69
N SER A 168 2.87 -8.10 -12.41
CA SER A 168 3.26 -7.69 -11.05
C SER A 168 2.09 -7.54 -10.07
N ALA A 169 0.86 -7.45 -10.57
CA ALA A 169 -0.34 -7.37 -9.74
C ALA A 169 -0.84 -8.74 -9.25
N TYR A 170 -0.58 -9.82 -9.99
CA TYR A 170 -1.18 -11.12 -9.74
C TYR A 170 -0.39 -11.89 -8.69
N PRO A 171 -1.06 -12.54 -7.72
CA PRO A 171 -0.39 -13.42 -6.77
C PRO A 171 0.02 -14.74 -7.44
N ASP A 172 0.94 -15.45 -6.80
CA ASP A 172 1.37 -16.78 -7.26
C ASP A 172 0.36 -17.89 -6.89
N SER A 173 -0.47 -17.64 -5.87
CA SER A 173 -1.51 -18.56 -5.37
C SER A 173 -2.77 -17.79 -4.95
N PRO A 174 -3.92 -18.47 -4.70
CA PRO A 174 -5.14 -17.81 -4.27
C PRO A 174 -4.95 -16.96 -3.01
N LEU A 175 -5.74 -15.90 -2.87
CA LEU A 175 -5.60 -14.94 -1.78
C LEU A 175 -6.13 -15.50 -0.47
N ASN A 176 -5.37 -15.25 0.61
CA ASN A 176 -5.84 -15.41 1.98
C ASN A 176 -6.43 -14.08 2.43
N VAL A 177 -7.74 -13.91 2.20
CA VAL A 177 -8.42 -12.65 2.51
C VAL A 177 -8.66 -12.54 4.02
N VAL A 178 -8.11 -11.50 4.62
CA VAL A 178 -8.34 -11.20 6.04
C VAL A 178 -9.82 -10.89 6.29
N ASN A 179 -10.38 -11.53 7.32
CA ASN A 179 -11.71 -11.19 7.82
C ASN A 179 -11.69 -9.85 8.58
N MET A 180 -12.23 -8.81 7.96
CA MET A 180 -12.31 -7.46 8.53
C MET A 180 -13.24 -7.33 9.74
N LYS A 181 -14.10 -8.32 10.02
CA LYS A 181 -14.90 -8.35 11.27
C LYS A 181 -14.05 -8.75 12.47
N GLU A 182 -13.07 -9.62 12.26
CA GLU A 182 -12.16 -10.13 13.31
C GLU A 182 -10.89 -9.29 13.45
N ASN A 183 -10.48 -8.66 12.35
CA ASN A 183 -9.28 -7.83 12.23
C ASN A 183 -9.63 -6.48 11.56
N PRO A 184 -10.38 -5.60 12.24
CA PRO A 184 -10.84 -4.34 11.66
C PRO A 184 -9.73 -3.30 11.44
N ALA A 185 -8.54 -3.47 12.03
CA ALA A 185 -7.44 -2.54 11.86
C ALA A 185 -6.56 -2.94 10.67
N THR A 186 -6.38 -2.02 9.71
CA THR A 186 -5.43 -2.12 8.62
C THR A 186 -4.54 -0.88 8.64
N CYS A 187 -3.23 -1.07 8.80
CA CYS A 187 -2.26 0.01 8.95
C CYS A 187 -1.22 -0.06 7.84
N TRP A 188 -0.94 1.07 7.20
CA TRP A 188 0.23 1.21 6.35
C TRP A 188 1.44 1.56 7.23
N TRP A 189 2.49 0.77 7.13
CA TRP A 189 3.73 0.96 7.88
C TRP A 189 4.84 1.34 6.92
N TRP A 190 5.44 2.51 7.15
CA TRP A 190 6.59 3.00 6.43
C TRP A 190 7.78 3.09 7.38
N GLU A 191 8.94 2.67 6.91
CA GLU A 191 10.20 2.72 7.66
C GLU A 191 11.35 3.07 6.71
N LYS A 192 12.25 3.95 7.14
CA LYS A 192 13.53 4.18 6.46
C LYS A 192 14.63 4.27 7.51
N THR A 193 15.47 3.24 7.56
CA THR A 193 16.57 3.21 8.53
C THR A 193 17.72 4.11 8.05
N ALA A 194 18.47 4.70 8.99
CA ALA A 194 19.64 5.49 8.66
C ALA A 194 20.66 4.66 7.84
N GLY A 195 21.11 5.22 6.72
CA GLY A 195 22.02 4.54 5.78
C GLY A 195 21.33 3.71 4.69
N GLU A 196 20.01 3.51 4.76
CA GLU A 196 19.26 2.90 3.66
C GLU A 196 18.91 3.91 2.56
N GLU A 197 19.16 3.53 1.32
CA GLU A 197 18.77 4.36 0.16
C GLU A 197 17.25 4.41 -0.01
N ARG A 198 16.57 3.29 0.27
CA ARG A 198 15.13 3.12 0.04
C ARG A 198 14.38 2.90 1.35
N ALA A 199 13.18 3.47 1.43
CA ALA A 199 12.24 3.13 2.47
C ALA A 199 11.60 1.75 2.21
N ARG A 200 11.08 1.14 3.25
CA ARG A 200 10.27 -0.08 3.21
C ARG A 200 8.83 0.27 3.54
N THR A 201 7.90 -0.31 2.80
CA THR A 201 6.46 -0.16 3.03
C THR A 201 5.81 -1.52 3.23
N GLN A 202 5.06 -1.66 4.30
CA GLN A 202 4.36 -2.87 4.68
C GLN A 202 2.91 -2.54 5.04
N VAL A 203 2.06 -3.57 5.08
CA VAL A 203 0.69 -3.44 5.57
C VAL A 203 0.55 -4.38 6.76
N VAL A 204 0.09 -3.83 7.87
CA VAL A 204 -0.21 -4.59 9.08
C VAL A 204 -1.72 -4.74 9.21
N SER A 205 -2.17 -5.93 9.54
CA SER A 205 -3.57 -6.22 9.83
C SER A 205 -3.72 -6.82 11.23
N GLY A 206 -4.82 -6.50 11.91
CA GLY A 206 -5.09 -7.06 13.23
C GLY A 206 -6.38 -6.56 13.89
N PRO A 207 -6.66 -7.01 15.13
CA PRO A 207 -7.84 -6.60 15.88
C PRO A 207 -7.81 -5.14 16.34
N THR A 208 -6.63 -4.57 16.51
CA THR A 208 -6.38 -3.21 16.99
C THR A 208 -5.18 -2.62 16.27
N VAL A 209 -4.99 -1.30 16.38
CA VAL A 209 -3.77 -0.63 15.90
C VAL A 209 -2.51 -1.24 16.56
N PRO A 210 -1.35 -1.26 15.88
CA PRO A 210 -0.15 -1.96 16.34
C PRO A 210 0.63 -1.19 17.42
N ILE A 211 -0.03 -0.97 18.55
CA ILE A 211 0.53 -0.32 19.76
C ILE A 211 0.51 -1.34 20.89
N ALA A 212 1.55 -1.37 21.73
CA ALA A 212 1.59 -2.23 22.90
C ALA A 212 0.37 -1.99 23.80
N THR A 213 -0.23 -3.06 24.33
CA THR A 213 -1.41 -2.94 25.20
C THR A 213 -1.16 -2.03 26.40
N SER A 214 0.06 -2.06 26.95
CA SER A 214 0.52 -1.20 28.05
C SER A 214 0.55 0.29 27.70
N ASP A 215 0.55 0.63 26.42
CA ASP A 215 0.74 1.98 25.89
C ASP A 215 -0.55 2.58 25.32
N THR A 216 -1.67 1.86 25.40
CA THR A 216 -2.98 2.31 24.89
C THR A 216 -3.43 3.63 25.54
N ASN A 217 -3.07 3.86 26.80
CA ASN A 217 -3.37 5.10 27.53
C ASN A 217 -2.52 6.31 27.09
N LYS A 218 -1.46 6.10 26.29
CA LYS A 218 -0.61 7.16 25.72
C LYS A 218 -1.11 7.64 24.36
N VAL A 219 -2.16 7.02 23.82
CA VAL A 219 -2.80 7.46 22.57
C VAL A 219 -3.57 8.75 22.86
N VAL A 220 -3.22 9.82 22.15
CA VAL A 220 -3.84 11.14 22.31
C VAL A 220 -4.90 11.31 21.22
N SER A 221 -6.13 11.66 21.62
CA SER A 221 -7.17 12.10 20.67
C SER A 221 -6.91 13.54 20.24
N LEU A 222 -6.93 13.79 18.94
CA LEU A 222 -6.81 15.14 18.42
C LEU A 222 -8.14 15.90 18.55
N VAL A 223 -8.03 17.21 18.75
CA VAL A 223 -9.18 18.12 18.94
C VAL A 223 -10.14 18.07 17.75
N LYS A 224 -9.61 17.92 16.53
CA LYS A 224 -10.37 17.86 15.27
C LYS A 224 -10.63 16.42 14.78
N ALA A 225 -10.74 15.45 15.68
CA ALA A 225 -11.12 14.10 15.32
C ALA A 225 -12.52 14.08 14.68
N ASP A 226 -12.58 14.20 13.35
CA ASP A 226 -13.80 14.29 12.56
C ASP A 226 -14.12 12.99 11.81
N ASN A 227 -13.25 11.97 11.93
CA ASN A 227 -13.33 10.68 11.28
C ASN A 227 -13.44 10.74 9.74
N THR A 228 -13.07 11.88 9.13
CA THR A 228 -13.05 12.07 7.67
C THR A 228 -11.79 11.49 7.04
N GLY A 229 -10.72 11.33 7.84
CA GLY A 229 -9.40 10.91 7.39
C GLY A 229 -8.66 11.96 6.57
N ARG A 230 -9.05 13.24 6.67
CA ARG A 230 -8.27 14.38 6.17
C ARG A 230 -7.12 14.73 7.13
N GLU A 231 -7.41 14.67 8.42
CA GLU A 231 -6.45 14.71 9.52
C GLU A 231 -6.59 13.40 10.32
N ALA A 232 -5.63 13.14 11.19
CA ALA A 232 -5.71 12.01 12.12
C ALA A 232 -6.74 12.32 13.22
N ASP A 233 -7.42 11.28 13.69
CA ASP A 233 -8.27 11.37 14.88
C ASP A 233 -7.46 11.18 16.15
N ARG A 234 -6.37 10.39 16.05
CA ARG A 234 -5.52 10.01 17.16
C ARG A 234 -4.05 10.03 16.74
N VAL A 235 -3.19 10.29 17.71
CA VAL A 235 -1.74 10.17 17.55
C VAL A 235 -1.16 9.32 18.67
N TYR A 236 -0.12 8.56 18.34
CA TYR A 236 0.68 7.86 19.32
C TYR A 236 2.15 8.00 18.94
N TYR A 237 2.94 8.33 19.95
CA TYR A 237 4.39 8.48 19.85
C TYR A 237 5.03 7.46 20.78
N GLY A 238 5.65 6.45 20.16
CA GLY A 238 6.31 5.36 20.85
C GLY A 238 7.65 5.77 21.46
N PRO A 239 8.34 4.83 22.13
CA PRO A 239 9.71 5.05 22.58
C PRO A 239 10.61 5.45 21.40
N ASN A 240 11.45 6.45 21.60
CA ASN A 240 12.41 6.94 20.59
C ASN A 240 11.79 7.44 19.28
N TYR A 241 10.52 7.88 19.29
CA TYR A 241 9.89 8.52 18.13
C TYR A 241 10.71 9.72 17.63
N ALA A 242 10.63 10.01 16.33
CA ALA A 242 11.37 11.09 15.72
C ALA A 242 10.56 12.39 15.73
N ASN A 243 10.92 13.33 16.59
CA ASN A 243 10.23 14.62 16.66
C ASN A 243 10.79 15.68 15.71
N PHE A 244 12.05 15.57 15.27
CA PHE A 244 12.64 16.44 14.26
C PHE A 244 12.83 15.68 12.94
N VAL A 245 12.04 16.04 11.94
CA VAL A 245 11.92 15.28 10.71
C VAL A 245 12.14 16.12 9.46
N VAL A 246 12.54 15.45 8.39
CA VAL A 246 12.63 16.01 7.04
C VAL A 246 11.64 15.27 6.15
N VAL A 247 10.84 16.03 5.40
CA VAL A 247 9.91 15.44 4.42
C VAL A 247 10.70 14.87 3.26
N THR A 248 10.39 13.62 2.94
CA THR A 248 10.74 12.94 1.70
C THR A 248 9.48 12.63 0.91
N GLY A 249 9.61 12.47 -0.41
CA GLY A 249 8.56 11.97 -1.27
C GLY A 249 8.00 10.62 -0.78
N ASN A 250 6.75 10.32 -1.16
CA ASN A 250 6.05 9.09 -0.76
C ASN A 250 6.58 7.84 -1.49
N ASP A 251 7.32 8.00 -2.59
CA ASP A 251 7.95 6.89 -3.28
C ASP A 251 9.04 6.27 -2.39
N PRO A 252 9.07 4.94 -2.19
CA PRO A 252 10.15 4.28 -1.44
C PRO A 252 11.56 4.61 -1.93
N ALA A 253 11.74 4.92 -3.22
CA ALA A 253 13.01 5.33 -3.82
C ALA A 253 13.28 6.84 -3.73
N ALA A 254 12.40 7.63 -3.11
CA ALA A 254 12.61 9.06 -2.94
C ALA A 254 13.84 9.35 -2.07
N SER A 255 14.68 10.23 -2.59
CA SER A 255 15.85 10.80 -1.91
C SER A 255 15.69 12.30 -1.66
N THR A 256 14.48 12.86 -1.86
CA THR A 256 14.24 14.29 -1.69
C THR A 256 14.28 14.66 -0.21
N ALA A 257 14.89 15.81 0.08
CA ALA A 257 14.85 16.47 1.37
C ALA A 257 14.22 17.85 1.14
N GLU A 258 12.92 17.96 1.39
CA GLU A 258 12.15 19.11 0.92
C GLU A 258 11.99 20.18 2.00
N SER A 259 11.48 19.80 3.17
CA SER A 259 11.17 20.72 4.25
C SER A 259 11.38 20.08 5.62
N LEU A 260 11.77 20.90 6.59
CA LEU A 260 12.01 20.48 7.97
C LEU A 260 10.78 20.72 8.83
N TRP A 261 10.51 19.79 9.74
CA TRP A 261 9.35 19.85 10.63
C TRP A 261 9.73 19.43 12.04
N LEU A 262 9.15 20.11 13.03
CA LEU A 262 9.15 19.73 14.43
C LEU A 262 7.76 19.21 14.80
N LEU A 263 7.70 18.05 15.44
CA LEU A 263 6.46 17.41 15.89
C LEU A 263 6.29 17.60 17.40
N SER A 264 5.16 18.15 17.82
CA SER A 264 4.81 18.17 19.25
C SER A 264 4.26 16.82 19.70
N LYS A 265 4.36 16.53 20.99
CA LYS A 265 3.71 15.36 21.61
C LYS A 265 2.19 15.33 21.46
N SER A 266 1.57 16.47 21.16
CA SER A 266 0.13 16.61 20.95
C SER A 266 -0.31 16.37 19.51
N GLY A 267 0.61 16.03 18.59
CA GLY A 267 0.25 15.74 17.19
C GLY A 267 0.16 16.98 16.30
N VAL A 268 0.86 18.06 16.66
CA VAL A 268 0.96 19.27 15.84
C VAL A 268 2.32 19.28 15.13
N ARG A 269 2.32 19.57 13.83
CA ARG A 269 3.53 19.74 13.03
C ARG A 269 3.82 21.23 12.83
N PHE A 270 5.05 21.64 13.08
CA PHE A 270 5.52 23.01 12.90
C PHE A 270 6.61 23.01 11.84
N GLY A 271 6.46 23.82 10.79
CA GLY A 271 7.51 23.99 9.78
C GLY A 271 8.73 24.66 10.42
N VAL A 272 9.94 24.25 10.08
CA VAL A 272 11.17 24.82 10.63
C VAL A 272 11.95 25.51 9.53
N ASP A 273 12.34 26.77 9.77
CA ASP A 273 13.29 27.46 8.89
C ASP A 273 14.63 26.69 8.84
N ASN A 274 15.12 26.39 7.63
CA ASN A 274 16.33 25.61 7.42
C ASN A 274 17.63 26.42 7.61
N SER A 275 17.53 27.71 7.97
CA SER A 275 18.69 28.49 8.39
C SER A 275 19.42 27.84 9.57
N ARG A 276 20.76 27.96 9.61
CA ARG A 276 21.56 27.39 10.70
C ARG A 276 21.17 28.06 12.02
N GLU A 277 20.94 29.36 11.98
CA GLU A 277 20.61 30.20 13.11
C GLU A 277 19.30 29.76 13.76
N ALA A 278 18.24 29.54 12.98
CA ALA A 278 16.95 29.07 13.50
C ALA A 278 17.07 27.67 14.13
N ARG A 279 17.76 26.74 13.45
CA ARG A 279 17.96 25.37 13.95
C ARG A 279 18.78 25.35 15.23
N THR A 280 19.87 26.11 15.30
CA THR A 280 20.70 26.21 16.51
C THR A 280 19.92 26.84 17.66
N ALA A 281 19.12 27.88 17.42
CA ALA A 281 18.29 28.51 18.45
C ALA A 281 17.22 27.55 19.02
N LEU A 282 16.68 26.66 18.19
CA LEU A 282 15.71 25.63 18.60
C LEU A 282 16.35 24.36 19.16
N GLY A 283 17.68 24.25 19.17
CA GLY A 283 18.40 23.03 19.58
C GLY A 283 18.29 21.87 18.58
N LEU A 284 17.87 22.14 17.34
CA LEU A 284 17.67 21.16 16.27
C LEU A 284 18.96 20.95 15.47
N THR A 285 20.02 20.50 16.16
CA THR A 285 21.36 20.31 15.58
C THR A 285 21.64 18.89 15.11
N SER A 286 20.82 17.92 15.50
CA SER A 286 20.91 16.55 15.00
C SER A 286 20.49 16.46 13.54
N THR A 287 20.89 15.37 12.87
CA THR A 287 20.36 15.04 11.55
C THR A 287 18.87 14.71 11.68
N PRO A 288 17.96 15.39 10.93
CA PRO A 288 16.54 15.10 10.98
C PRO A 288 16.24 13.71 10.42
N SER A 289 15.26 13.02 11.00
CA SER A 289 14.81 11.72 10.50
C SER A 289 13.92 11.89 9.27
N PRO A 290 14.03 11.05 8.24
CA PRO A 290 13.13 11.11 7.10
C PRO A 290 11.71 10.67 7.51
N ALA A 291 10.69 11.36 7.00
CA ALA A 291 9.30 10.99 7.20
C ALA A 291 8.46 11.23 5.93
N PRO A 292 7.48 10.36 5.63
CA PRO A 292 6.71 10.46 4.40
C PRO A 292 5.63 11.54 4.55
N TRP A 293 5.51 12.40 3.53
CA TRP A 293 4.52 13.49 3.53
C TRP A 293 3.09 13.00 3.78
N VAL A 294 2.74 11.82 3.25
CA VAL A 294 1.39 11.26 3.39
C VAL A 294 0.96 11.02 4.83
N ALA A 295 1.91 10.72 5.74
CA ALA A 295 1.65 10.58 7.16
C ALA A 295 1.72 11.95 7.87
N LEU A 296 2.73 12.76 7.55
CA LEU A 296 2.93 14.06 8.19
C LEU A 296 1.76 15.01 7.98
N ARG A 297 1.19 15.07 6.78
CA ARG A 297 0.07 15.97 6.49
C ARG A 297 -1.20 15.66 7.29
N LEU A 298 -1.31 14.48 7.90
CA LEU A 298 -2.42 14.10 8.76
C LEU A 298 -2.32 14.73 10.16
N LEU A 299 -1.13 15.18 10.56
CA LEU A 299 -0.93 15.91 11.80
C LEU A 299 -1.43 17.36 11.66
N ALA A 300 -1.94 17.89 12.78
CA ALA A 300 -2.50 19.24 12.82
C ALA A 300 -1.44 20.28 12.44
N PRO A 301 -1.72 21.21 11.53
CA PRO A 301 -0.75 22.24 11.16
C PRO A 301 -0.58 23.27 12.29
N GLY A 302 0.66 23.56 12.66
CA GLY A 302 1.06 24.69 13.49
C GLY A 302 1.74 25.81 12.69
N PRO A 303 2.03 26.95 13.33
CA PRO A 303 2.80 28.04 12.72
C PRO A 303 4.22 27.59 12.34
N MET A 304 4.85 28.35 11.43
CA MET A 304 6.24 28.16 11.11
C MET A 304 7.14 28.68 12.25
N LEU A 305 8.21 27.94 12.54
CA LEU A 305 9.25 28.31 13.49
C LEU A 305 10.36 29.03 12.73
N SER A 306 10.20 30.34 12.60
CA SER A 306 11.16 31.22 11.94
C SER A 306 11.43 32.47 12.77
N ARG A 307 12.58 33.12 12.55
CA ARG A 307 12.88 34.41 13.19
C ARG A 307 11.92 35.50 12.72
N ALA A 308 11.52 35.47 11.46
CA ALA A 308 10.61 36.46 10.90
C ALA A 308 9.23 36.40 11.58
N ASP A 309 8.68 35.20 11.76
CA ASP A 309 7.40 35.00 12.43
C ASP A 309 7.46 35.24 13.94
N ALA A 310 8.66 35.14 14.54
CA ALA A 310 8.87 35.49 15.94
C ALA A 310 9.01 37.01 16.19
N LEU A 311 9.40 37.79 15.17
CA LEU A 311 9.61 39.25 15.26
C LEU A 311 8.36 40.05 14.88
N VAL A 312 7.20 39.60 15.35
CA VAL A 312 5.90 40.23 15.10
C VAL A 312 5.31 40.75 16.40
N ARG A 313 4.51 41.82 16.30
CA ARG A 313 3.70 42.32 17.42
C ARG A 313 2.25 41.93 17.17
N HIS A 314 1.61 41.38 18.20
CA HIS A 314 0.21 40.98 18.18
C HIS A 314 -0.54 41.79 19.24
N ASP A 315 -1.57 42.53 18.84
CA ASP A 315 -2.52 43.11 19.79
C ASP A 315 -3.44 42.02 20.38
N THR A 316 -3.69 40.95 19.60
CA THR A 316 -4.37 39.72 20.01
C THR A 316 -3.67 38.51 19.39
N LEU A 317 -3.63 37.39 20.11
CA LEU A 317 -3.14 36.13 19.54
C LEU A 317 -4.11 35.64 18.46
N PRO A 318 -3.63 35.03 17.35
CA PRO A 318 -4.50 34.39 16.39
C PRO A 318 -5.39 33.38 17.10
N THR A 319 -6.70 33.55 16.97
CA THR A 319 -7.67 32.55 17.42
C THR A 319 -7.47 31.28 16.59
N ASP A 320 -7.46 30.12 17.24
CA ASP A 320 -7.60 28.86 16.52
C ASP A 320 -8.87 28.95 15.67
N THR A 321 -8.70 28.90 14.34
CA THR A 321 -9.82 29.02 13.40
C THR A 321 -10.73 27.78 13.40
N ASN A 322 -10.33 26.69 14.06
CA ASN A 322 -11.13 25.47 14.22
C ASN A 322 -10.99 24.91 15.65
N PRO A 323 -11.50 25.61 16.68
CA PRO A 323 -11.52 25.10 18.04
C PRO A 323 -12.62 24.03 18.17
N ALA A 324 -12.46 23.08 19.10
CA ALA A 324 -13.54 22.19 19.50
C ALA A 324 -14.03 22.51 20.92
N GLU A 325 -15.28 22.17 21.20
CA GLU A 325 -15.87 22.30 22.53
C GLU A 325 -15.16 21.36 23.53
N LEU A 326 -14.88 21.86 24.73
CA LEU A 326 -14.26 21.06 25.78
C LEU A 326 -15.26 20.00 26.27
N ALA A 327 -15.00 18.73 25.97
CA ALA A 327 -15.77 17.64 26.56
C ALA A 327 -15.41 17.52 28.05
N VAL A 328 -16.31 17.95 28.94
CA VAL A 328 -16.17 17.73 30.38
C VAL A 328 -16.43 16.24 30.65
N PRO A 329 -15.44 15.47 31.13
CA PRO A 329 -15.67 14.07 31.48
C PRO A 329 -16.72 13.99 32.59
N LYS A 330 -17.72 13.11 32.42
CA LYS A 330 -18.63 12.73 33.51
C LYS A 330 -17.96 11.74 34.44
#